data_AF-A0AB38A2A9-F1
#
_entry.id   AF-A0AB38A2A9-F1
#
_cell.length_a   1.000
_cell.length_b   1.000
_cell.length_c   1.000
_cell.angle_alpha   90.00
_cell.angle_beta   90.00
_cell.angle_gamma   90.00
#
_symmetry.space_group_name_H-M   'P 1'
#
loop_
_entity.id
_entity.type
_entity.pdbx_description
1 polymer ?
#
loop_
_entity_poly.entity_id
_entity_poly.type
_entity_poly.pdbx_seq_one_letter_code
_entity_poly.pdbx_strand_id
1 'polypeptide(L)'
;MKKKPIIIGATAFLLVAAGYFGIGSYYEDKFLPNTMLDGVDISNDTVIQAKEETTAAIAQAQIRIIEDGETIHAFTPADLGVSIDNTEKLETMKAEQSGWDWPILLFQEKQEETDLSGVSVDETALGDILAAMPLENESRTAPVNATVVKGTDGYEISPETAGNMVDLELLKAKMLEAVISGETEIDLAQAYQQPTLTADDPILAETLQKLDDLTDTVIQYTISGQTETVPQTAIIEWLGIDENGEVSVNREGVAAYLQGLSDKYSTYSRTRDFLATDGETVQVPSGTYGWTLAVAAETDNLISYVLAGEDVTVTPNYNGTGYHADGADIGTTYVEVDLSSQHMWYYQDGVVALETDIVSGHPMSPTPTGVFYIWNKEEDAVLKGYNPRTEKDYESPVEYWMPVEWTGIGIHDSSWQPAYGGEYWLTAGSNGCVNTPPGVMAELFGMIGIGVPVVIHS
;
A
#
# COMPACT_ATOMS: atom_id res chain seq x y z
N MET A 1 -67.13 -75.24 48.97
CA MET A 1 -65.73 -74.75 48.89
C MET A 1 -65.66 -73.54 47.94
N LYS A 2 -65.89 -72.29 48.38
CA LYS A 2 -65.69 -71.07 47.53
C LYS A 2 -65.29 -69.78 48.29
N LYS A 3 -65.09 -69.81 49.63
CA LYS A 3 -64.76 -68.60 50.42
C LYS A 3 -63.25 -68.28 50.52
N LYS A 4 -62.37 -69.27 50.35
CA LYS A 4 -60.90 -69.08 50.42
C LYS A 4 -60.33 -68.11 49.36
N PRO A 5 -60.67 -68.20 48.05
CA PRO A 5 -60.13 -67.27 47.05
C PRO A 5 -60.69 -65.83 47.19
N ILE A 6 -61.91 -65.67 47.70
CA ILE A 6 -62.51 -64.35 47.96
C ILE A 6 -61.84 -63.67 49.16
N ILE A 7 -61.55 -64.41 50.23
CA ILE A 7 -60.82 -63.90 51.40
C ILE A 7 -59.38 -63.55 51.01
N ILE A 8 -58.70 -64.39 50.25
CA ILE A 8 -57.34 -64.13 49.76
C ILE A 8 -57.31 -62.88 48.86
N GLY A 9 -58.27 -62.73 47.95
CA GLY A 9 -58.39 -61.54 47.09
C GLY A 9 -58.72 -60.26 47.86
N ALA A 10 -59.59 -60.32 48.86
CA ALA A 10 -59.92 -59.18 49.71
C ALA A 10 -58.74 -58.76 50.61
N THR A 11 -58.01 -59.72 51.16
CA THR A 11 -56.79 -59.45 51.94
C THR A 11 -55.69 -58.88 51.05
N ALA A 12 -55.50 -59.40 49.84
CA ALA A 12 -54.53 -58.85 48.87
C ALA A 12 -54.91 -57.42 48.44
N PHE A 13 -56.19 -57.17 48.15
CA PHE A 13 -56.68 -55.83 47.81
C PHE A 13 -56.48 -54.83 48.97
N LEU A 14 -56.77 -55.24 50.21
CA LEU A 14 -56.55 -54.40 51.39
C LEU A 14 -55.06 -54.10 51.61
N LEU A 15 -54.17 -55.06 51.35
CA LEU A 15 -52.73 -54.85 51.43
C LEU A 15 -52.21 -53.91 50.33
N VAL A 16 -52.72 -54.03 49.10
CA VAL A 16 -52.39 -53.12 47.99
C VAL A 16 -52.94 -51.72 48.24
N ALA A 17 -54.17 -51.60 48.73
CA ALA A 17 -54.75 -50.31 49.10
C ALA A 17 -53.99 -49.67 50.28
N ALA A 18 -53.69 -50.43 51.33
CA ALA A 18 -52.88 -49.94 52.45
C ALA A 18 -51.46 -49.54 52.02
N GLY A 19 -50.85 -50.28 51.10
CA GLY A 19 -49.57 -49.93 50.49
C GLY A 19 -49.65 -48.64 49.66
N TYR A 20 -50.68 -48.50 48.83
CA TYR A 20 -50.92 -47.30 48.04
C TYR A 20 -51.13 -46.05 48.91
N PHE A 21 -51.95 -46.16 49.96
CA PHE A 21 -52.19 -45.07 50.90
C PHE A 21 -50.98 -44.76 51.78
N GLY A 22 -50.25 -45.78 52.23
CA GLY A 22 -49.02 -45.60 53.02
C GLY A 22 -47.89 -44.95 52.22
N ILE A 23 -47.71 -45.34 50.96
CA ILE A 23 -46.71 -44.75 50.06
C ILE A 23 -47.15 -43.35 49.61
N GLY A 24 -48.44 -43.13 49.33
CA GLY A 24 -48.95 -41.79 49.01
C GLY A 24 -48.75 -40.78 50.13
N SER A 25 -48.94 -41.20 51.39
CA SER A 25 -48.66 -40.36 52.57
C SER A 25 -47.15 -40.13 52.79
N TYR A 26 -46.29 -41.09 52.42
CA TYR A 26 -44.83 -40.91 52.45
C TYR A 26 -44.35 -39.79 51.51
N TYR A 27 -45.08 -39.52 50.42
CA TYR A 27 -44.76 -38.44 49.48
C TYR A 27 -45.46 -37.10 49.79
N GLU A 28 -46.13 -36.96 50.95
CA GLU A 28 -46.68 -35.67 51.37
C GLU A 28 -45.59 -34.61 51.55
N ASP A 29 -44.47 -34.97 52.18
CA ASP A 29 -43.33 -34.08 52.44
C ASP A 29 -42.11 -34.36 51.55
N LYS A 30 -42.16 -35.42 50.72
CA LYS A 30 -41.05 -35.84 49.84
C LYS A 30 -41.36 -35.71 48.34
N PHE A 31 -40.34 -35.64 47.49
CA PHE A 31 -40.46 -35.74 46.04
C PHE A 31 -40.77 -37.16 45.58
N LEU A 32 -41.61 -37.27 44.55
CA LEU A 32 -42.01 -38.53 43.94
C LEU A 32 -40.83 -39.24 43.24
N PRO A 33 -40.91 -40.56 42.99
CA PRO A 33 -39.88 -41.31 42.27
C PRO A 33 -39.57 -40.74 40.89
N ASN A 34 -38.33 -40.89 40.43
CA ASN A 34 -37.82 -40.42 39.14
C ASN A 34 -38.01 -38.90 38.93
N THR A 35 -37.86 -38.10 39.99
CA THR A 35 -37.85 -36.64 39.90
C THR A 35 -36.41 -36.14 39.91
N MET A 36 -36.02 -35.41 38.87
CA MET A 36 -34.68 -34.87 38.67
C MET A 36 -34.72 -33.34 38.63
N LEU A 37 -33.74 -32.68 39.25
CA LEU A 37 -33.47 -31.26 39.08
C LEU A 37 -31.99 -31.08 38.77
N ASP A 38 -31.67 -30.39 37.67
CA ASP A 38 -30.28 -30.14 37.22
C ASP A 38 -29.44 -31.43 37.10
N GLY A 39 -30.09 -32.52 36.67
CA GLY A 39 -29.46 -33.85 36.55
C GLY A 39 -29.23 -34.58 37.88
N VAL A 40 -29.67 -34.04 39.02
CA VAL A 40 -29.64 -34.68 40.34
C VAL A 40 -30.97 -35.37 40.63
N ASP A 41 -30.92 -36.65 41.03
CA ASP A 41 -32.10 -37.38 41.49
C ASP A 41 -32.49 -36.94 42.90
N ILE A 42 -33.61 -36.23 43.01
CA ILE A 42 -34.15 -35.73 44.28
C ILE A 42 -35.30 -36.62 44.80
N SER A 43 -35.46 -37.83 44.25
CA SER A 43 -36.54 -38.73 44.62
C SER A 43 -36.48 -39.10 46.10
N ASN A 44 -37.63 -39.03 46.77
CA ASN A 44 -37.79 -39.31 48.20
C ASN A 44 -37.15 -38.29 49.15
N ASP A 45 -36.62 -37.19 48.62
CA ASP A 45 -36.08 -36.09 49.42
C ASP A 45 -37.15 -35.09 49.80
N THR A 46 -36.96 -34.47 50.96
CA THR A 46 -37.68 -33.25 51.32
C THR A 46 -37.12 -32.06 50.53
N VAL A 47 -37.86 -30.94 50.46
CA VAL A 47 -37.38 -29.70 49.83
C VAL A 47 -36.01 -29.24 50.37
N ILE A 48 -35.76 -29.42 51.67
CA ILE A 48 -34.49 -29.06 52.31
C ILE A 48 -33.36 -29.95 51.81
N GLN A 49 -33.56 -31.27 51.77
CA GLN A 49 -32.56 -32.21 51.29
C GLN A 49 -32.28 -31.99 49.79
N ALA A 50 -33.32 -31.87 48.98
CA ALA A 50 -33.21 -31.59 47.56
C ALA A 50 -32.45 -30.28 47.29
N LYS A 51 -32.68 -29.24 48.09
CA LYS A 51 -31.93 -27.97 48.01
C LYS A 51 -30.45 -28.17 48.31
N GLU A 52 -30.13 -28.84 49.41
CA GLU A 52 -28.75 -29.12 49.80
C GLU A 52 -28.00 -29.89 48.70
N GLU A 53 -28.63 -30.93 48.14
CA GLU A 53 -28.03 -31.77 47.10
C GLU A 53 -27.87 -31.04 45.76
N THR A 54 -28.92 -30.39 45.27
CA THR A 54 -28.90 -29.70 43.97
C THR A 54 -28.00 -28.46 43.99
N THR A 55 -28.02 -27.68 45.09
CA THR A 55 -27.11 -26.53 45.23
C THR A 55 -25.66 -26.98 45.28
N ALA A 56 -25.36 -28.08 46.00
CA ALA A 56 -24.02 -28.65 46.03
C ALA A 56 -23.59 -29.19 44.66
N ALA A 57 -24.50 -29.85 43.93
CA ALA A 57 -24.21 -30.39 42.61
C ALA A 57 -23.89 -29.31 41.59
N ILE A 58 -24.68 -28.24 41.51
CA ILE A 58 -24.39 -27.13 40.58
C ILE A 58 -23.10 -26.41 40.99
N ALA A 59 -22.92 -26.15 42.28
CA ALA A 59 -21.71 -25.49 42.79
C ALA A 59 -20.43 -26.29 42.47
N GLN A 60 -20.50 -27.63 42.40
CA GLN A 60 -19.38 -28.52 42.12
C GLN A 60 -19.37 -29.07 40.68
N ALA A 61 -20.29 -28.62 39.83
CA ALA A 61 -20.36 -29.04 38.43
C ALA A 61 -19.08 -28.58 37.72
N GLN A 62 -18.26 -29.55 37.30
CA GLN A 62 -16.98 -29.25 36.69
C GLN A 62 -17.16 -28.83 35.23
N ILE A 63 -16.69 -27.64 34.91
CA ILE A 63 -16.59 -27.11 33.55
C ILE A 63 -15.14 -27.23 33.12
N ARG A 64 -14.90 -28.01 32.06
CA ARG A 64 -13.57 -28.28 31.51
C ARG A 64 -13.32 -27.39 30.31
N ILE A 65 -12.17 -26.73 30.28
CA ILE A 65 -11.69 -26.01 29.11
C ILE A 65 -10.79 -26.97 28.33
N ILE A 66 -11.16 -27.22 27.08
CA ILE A 66 -10.55 -28.20 26.22
C ILE A 66 -9.82 -27.49 25.09
N GLU A 67 -8.58 -27.90 24.83
CA GLU A 67 -7.80 -27.48 23.68
C GLU A 67 -7.19 -28.75 23.07
N ASP A 68 -7.32 -28.93 21.75
CA ASP A 68 -6.81 -30.10 21.02
C ASP A 68 -7.24 -31.47 21.61
N GLY A 69 -8.43 -31.50 22.25
CA GLY A 69 -8.98 -32.69 22.89
C GLY A 69 -8.45 -32.98 24.30
N GLU A 70 -7.56 -32.14 24.84
CA GLU A 70 -7.04 -32.24 26.20
C GLU A 70 -7.66 -31.17 27.11
N THR A 71 -7.94 -31.54 28.36
CA THR A 71 -8.39 -30.57 29.37
C THR A 71 -7.19 -29.77 29.88
N ILE A 72 -7.11 -28.50 29.51
CA ILE A 72 -6.04 -27.60 29.93
C ILE A 72 -6.33 -26.92 31.27
N HIS A 73 -7.60 -26.78 31.61
CA HIS A 73 -8.06 -26.23 32.87
C HIS A 73 -9.47 -26.72 33.20
N ALA A 74 -9.83 -26.67 34.48
CA ALA A 74 -11.18 -26.95 34.92
C ALA A 74 -11.52 -26.07 36.10
N PHE A 75 -12.77 -25.59 36.14
CA PHE A 75 -13.29 -24.79 37.23
C PHE A 75 -14.73 -25.22 37.53
N THR A 76 -15.26 -24.73 38.64
CA THR A 76 -16.64 -24.94 39.05
C THR A 76 -17.34 -23.59 39.24
N PRO A 77 -18.68 -23.54 39.21
CA PRO A 77 -19.40 -22.34 39.60
C PRO A 77 -19.02 -21.82 41.00
N ALA A 78 -18.72 -22.71 41.95
CA ALA A 78 -18.26 -22.32 43.28
C ALA A 78 -16.92 -21.55 43.24
N ASP A 79 -15.99 -21.94 42.36
CA ASP A 79 -14.71 -21.24 42.20
C ASP A 79 -14.90 -19.80 41.71
N LEU A 80 -16.01 -19.55 41.02
CA LEU A 80 -16.43 -18.24 40.53
C LEU A 80 -17.30 -17.46 41.52
N GLY A 81 -17.48 -17.97 42.75
CA GLY A 81 -18.32 -17.34 43.77
C GLY A 81 -19.82 -17.40 43.47
N VAL A 82 -20.24 -18.24 42.51
CA VAL A 82 -21.66 -18.42 42.17
C VAL A 82 -22.38 -19.06 43.36
N SER A 83 -23.42 -18.36 43.82
CA SER A 83 -24.35 -18.87 44.84
C SER A 83 -25.73 -18.99 44.23
N ILE A 84 -26.31 -20.19 44.34
CA ILE A 84 -27.62 -20.51 43.77
C ILE A 84 -28.61 -20.70 44.91
N ASP A 85 -29.78 -20.09 44.76
CA ASP A 85 -30.91 -20.35 45.63
C ASP A 85 -32.10 -20.82 44.79
N ASN A 86 -32.29 -22.13 44.72
CA ASN A 86 -33.39 -22.77 44.01
C ASN A 86 -34.58 -23.12 44.92
N THR A 87 -34.68 -22.51 46.11
CA THR A 87 -35.79 -22.77 47.05
C THR A 87 -37.16 -22.58 46.40
N GLU A 88 -37.39 -21.47 45.71
CA GLU A 88 -38.70 -21.18 45.11
C GLU A 88 -39.08 -22.20 44.02
N LYS A 89 -38.11 -22.61 43.20
CA LYS A 89 -38.29 -23.66 42.19
C LYS A 89 -38.66 -24.99 42.85
N LEU A 90 -37.91 -25.42 43.86
CA LEU A 90 -38.16 -26.66 44.59
C LEU A 90 -39.51 -26.66 45.34
N GLU A 91 -39.88 -25.54 45.97
CA GLU A 91 -41.18 -25.37 46.62
C GLU A 91 -42.32 -25.44 45.61
N THR A 92 -42.15 -24.81 44.44
CA THR A 92 -43.11 -24.87 43.33
C THR A 92 -43.25 -26.30 42.81
N MET A 93 -42.13 -26.97 42.52
CA MET A 93 -42.13 -28.38 42.10
C MET A 93 -42.82 -29.29 43.13
N LYS A 94 -42.60 -29.05 44.43
CA LYS A 94 -43.27 -29.81 45.51
C LYS A 94 -44.77 -29.52 45.56
N ALA A 95 -45.19 -28.28 45.35
CA ALA A 95 -46.60 -27.89 45.39
C ALA A 95 -47.42 -28.42 44.20
N GLU A 96 -46.78 -28.58 43.03
CA GLU A 96 -47.42 -29.09 41.82
C GLU A 96 -47.62 -30.61 41.81
N GLN A 97 -46.79 -31.36 42.53
CA GLN A 97 -46.92 -32.82 42.58
C GLN A 97 -48.06 -33.26 43.50
N SER A 98 -48.78 -34.30 43.10
CA SER A 98 -49.73 -35.01 43.95
C SER A 98 -49.08 -36.30 44.44
N GLY A 99 -48.98 -36.49 45.75
CA GLY A 99 -48.42 -37.70 46.38
C GLY A 99 -49.06 -39.02 45.91
N TRP A 100 -50.24 -38.94 45.30
CA TRP A 100 -50.99 -40.08 44.74
C TRP A 100 -50.49 -40.54 43.37
N ASP A 101 -49.66 -39.74 42.69
CA ASP A 101 -49.17 -40.02 41.34
C ASP A 101 -47.92 -40.91 41.32
N TRP A 102 -47.43 -41.33 42.50
CA TRP A 102 -46.22 -42.16 42.66
C TRP A 102 -46.18 -43.41 41.79
N PRO A 103 -47.28 -44.17 41.53
CA PRO A 103 -47.18 -45.38 40.71
C PRO A 103 -46.92 -45.05 39.23
N ILE A 104 -47.31 -43.87 38.77
CA ILE A 104 -47.11 -43.42 37.38
C ILE A 104 -45.66 -43.01 37.20
N LEU A 105 -45.15 -42.20 38.12
CA LEU A 105 -43.78 -41.70 38.06
C LEU A 105 -42.72 -42.78 38.31
N LEU A 106 -43.08 -43.97 38.83
CA LEU A 106 -42.19 -45.14 38.79
C LEU A 106 -41.76 -45.56 37.38
N PHE A 107 -42.52 -45.17 36.35
CA PHE A 107 -42.24 -45.52 34.95
C PHE A 107 -42.01 -44.29 34.06
N GLN A 108 -42.06 -43.09 34.62
CA GLN A 108 -41.88 -41.84 33.89
C GLN A 108 -41.00 -40.88 34.67
N GLU A 109 -39.91 -40.45 34.03
CA GLU A 109 -39.01 -39.45 34.60
C GLU A 109 -39.58 -38.04 34.44
N LYS A 110 -39.44 -37.22 35.47
CA LYS A 110 -39.70 -35.78 35.44
C LYS A 110 -38.38 -35.05 35.65
N GLN A 111 -37.95 -34.30 34.64
CA GLN A 111 -36.72 -33.51 34.67
C GLN A 111 -37.07 -32.02 34.58
N GLU A 112 -36.45 -31.23 35.44
CA GLU A 112 -36.52 -29.77 35.46
C GLU A 112 -35.11 -29.20 35.60
N GLU A 113 -34.95 -27.92 35.26
CA GLU A 113 -33.69 -27.18 35.41
C GLU A 113 -33.92 -25.90 36.22
N THR A 114 -32.88 -25.48 36.92
CA THR A 114 -32.77 -24.19 37.61
C THR A 114 -32.39 -23.13 36.59
N ASP A 115 -33.11 -22.01 36.58
CA ASP A 115 -32.75 -20.85 35.75
C ASP A 115 -31.56 -20.11 36.37
N LEU A 116 -30.43 -20.09 35.66
CA LEU A 116 -29.19 -19.45 36.09
C LEU A 116 -28.95 -18.08 35.44
N SER A 117 -29.88 -17.58 34.61
CA SER A 117 -29.71 -16.35 33.83
C SER A 117 -29.56 -15.05 34.65
N GLY A 118 -29.82 -15.09 35.96
CA GLY A 118 -29.67 -13.97 36.90
C GLY A 118 -28.49 -14.08 37.87
N VAL A 119 -27.66 -15.10 37.74
CA VAL A 119 -26.52 -15.33 38.64
C VAL A 119 -25.40 -14.34 38.36
N SER A 120 -24.87 -13.71 39.42
CA SER A 120 -23.67 -12.88 39.35
C SER A 120 -22.41 -13.68 39.63
N VAL A 121 -21.31 -13.27 39.03
CA VAL A 121 -20.02 -13.97 39.10
C VAL A 121 -19.00 -13.04 39.77
N ASP A 122 -18.09 -13.58 40.57
CA ASP A 122 -17.00 -12.80 41.16
C ASP A 122 -15.93 -12.53 40.10
N GLU A 123 -15.89 -11.30 39.59
CA GLU A 123 -14.92 -10.83 38.60
C GLU A 123 -13.46 -11.03 39.05
N THR A 124 -13.19 -10.97 40.37
CA THR A 124 -11.84 -11.22 40.90
C THR A 124 -11.49 -12.69 40.75
N ALA A 125 -12.41 -13.57 41.14
CA ALA A 125 -12.21 -15.01 41.04
C ALA A 125 -12.09 -15.47 39.58
N LEU A 126 -12.89 -14.90 38.68
CA LEU A 126 -12.78 -15.13 37.23
C LEU A 126 -11.39 -14.72 36.70
N GLY A 127 -10.89 -13.55 37.12
CA GLY A 127 -9.55 -13.08 36.78
C GLY A 127 -8.44 -14.02 37.29
N ASP A 128 -8.57 -14.53 38.52
CA ASP A 128 -7.62 -15.46 39.12
C ASP A 128 -7.59 -16.81 38.40
N ILE A 129 -8.76 -17.33 38.01
CA ILE A 129 -8.86 -18.57 37.22
C ILE A 129 -8.15 -18.39 35.88
N LEU A 130 -8.42 -17.29 35.15
CA LEU A 130 -7.76 -16.99 33.88
C LEU A 130 -6.24 -16.86 34.02
N ALA A 131 -5.76 -16.21 35.08
CA ALA A 131 -4.33 -16.04 35.34
C ALA A 131 -3.63 -17.37 35.68
N ALA A 132 -4.36 -18.35 36.21
CA ALA A 132 -3.86 -19.69 36.50
C ALA A 132 -3.86 -20.63 35.28
N MET A 133 -4.57 -20.28 34.20
CA MET A 133 -4.61 -21.10 32.99
C MET A 133 -3.28 -21.05 32.23
N PRO A 134 -2.80 -22.18 31.68
CA PRO A 134 -1.57 -22.25 30.89
C PRO A 134 -1.81 -21.74 29.45
N LEU A 135 -2.27 -20.49 29.29
CA LEU A 135 -2.59 -19.94 27.97
C LEU A 135 -1.35 -19.51 27.19
N GLU A 136 -0.30 -18.99 27.84
CA GLU A 136 0.95 -18.55 27.19
C GLU A 136 0.76 -17.77 25.88
N ASN A 137 -0.14 -16.78 25.84
CA ASN A 137 -0.49 -16.04 24.61
C ASN A 137 0.72 -15.50 23.82
N GLU A 138 1.83 -15.17 24.47
CA GLU A 138 3.07 -14.70 23.81
C GLU A 138 3.70 -15.73 22.86
N SER A 139 3.42 -17.03 23.03
CA SER A 139 3.92 -18.10 22.17
C SER A 139 2.92 -18.55 21.10
N ARG A 140 1.69 -17.99 21.12
CA ARG A 140 0.60 -18.32 20.19
C ARG A 140 0.68 -17.47 18.91
N THR A 141 0.03 -17.96 17.87
CA THR A 141 -0.02 -17.31 16.55
C THR A 141 -1.29 -16.46 16.45
N ALA A 142 -1.11 -15.17 16.17
CA ALA A 142 -2.23 -14.26 15.87
C ALA A 142 -2.92 -14.66 14.56
N PRO A 143 -4.23 -14.44 14.41
CA PRO A 143 -4.88 -14.53 13.10
C PRO A 143 -4.24 -13.53 12.13
N VAL A 144 -4.18 -13.88 10.85
CA VAL A 144 -3.75 -12.98 9.78
C VAL A 144 -4.96 -12.66 8.93
N ASN A 145 -5.23 -11.38 8.72
CA ASN A 145 -6.32 -10.90 7.88
C ASN A 145 -6.14 -11.30 6.41
N ALA A 146 -7.25 -11.43 5.70
CA ALA A 146 -7.25 -11.45 4.25
C ALA A 146 -6.70 -10.12 3.72
N THR A 147 -6.03 -10.17 2.58
CA THR A 147 -5.44 -8.98 1.95
C THR A 147 -5.37 -9.15 0.44
N VAL A 148 -5.29 -8.05 -0.29
CA VAL A 148 -5.06 -8.08 -1.74
C VAL A 148 -3.56 -8.11 -2.00
N VAL A 149 -3.12 -9.06 -2.83
CA VAL A 149 -1.72 -9.30 -3.17
C VAL A 149 -1.52 -9.20 -4.69
N LYS A 150 -0.28 -8.93 -5.11
CA LYS A 150 0.12 -8.94 -6.52
C LYS A 150 0.38 -10.38 -6.97
N GLY A 151 -0.37 -10.85 -7.96
CA GLY A 151 -0.23 -12.15 -8.62
C GLY A 151 0.57 -12.07 -9.93
N THR A 152 0.45 -13.10 -10.78
CA THR A 152 1.14 -13.15 -12.09
C THR A 152 0.53 -12.26 -13.16
N ASP A 153 -0.80 -12.11 -13.11
CA ASP A 153 -1.59 -11.47 -14.17
C ASP A 153 -2.35 -10.21 -13.66
N GLY A 154 -2.07 -9.75 -12.43
CA GLY A 154 -2.79 -8.65 -11.79
C GLY A 154 -2.79 -8.77 -10.26
N TYR A 155 -3.92 -8.42 -9.65
CA TYR A 155 -4.12 -8.52 -8.19
C TYR A 155 -5.11 -9.63 -7.84
N GLU A 156 -4.97 -10.22 -6.66
CA GLU A 156 -5.87 -11.25 -6.15
C GLU A 156 -6.05 -11.16 -4.64
N ILE A 157 -7.16 -11.68 -4.11
CA ILE A 157 -7.39 -11.75 -2.66
C ILE A 157 -6.70 -13.00 -2.11
N SER A 158 -5.74 -12.79 -1.21
CA SER A 158 -5.21 -13.83 -0.35
C SER A 158 -6.11 -13.96 0.87
N PRO A 159 -6.70 -15.15 1.14
CA PRO A 159 -7.60 -15.35 2.26
C PRO A 159 -6.89 -15.23 3.62
N GLU A 160 -7.69 -14.96 4.64
CA GLU A 160 -7.29 -14.93 6.03
C GLU A 160 -6.80 -16.29 6.51
N THR A 161 -5.89 -16.29 7.49
CA THR A 161 -5.47 -17.53 8.16
C THR A 161 -5.82 -17.46 9.63
N ALA A 162 -6.48 -18.52 10.11
CA ALA A 162 -6.85 -18.66 11.51
C ALA A 162 -5.59 -18.78 12.39
N GLY A 163 -5.58 -18.06 13.50
CA GLY A 163 -4.59 -18.18 14.56
C GLY A 163 -5.12 -19.03 15.72
N ASN A 164 -4.30 -19.16 16.76
CA ASN A 164 -4.69 -19.78 18.03
C ASN A 164 -4.51 -18.86 19.24
N MET A 165 -4.22 -17.57 19.02
CA MET A 165 -4.16 -16.54 20.08
C MET A 165 -5.52 -16.41 20.78
N VAL A 166 -5.55 -16.53 22.11
CA VAL A 166 -6.79 -16.48 22.89
C VAL A 166 -7.20 -15.03 23.14
N ASP A 167 -8.47 -14.72 22.87
CA ASP A 167 -9.13 -13.50 23.32
C ASP A 167 -9.67 -13.72 24.73
N LEU A 168 -9.08 -13.04 25.72
CA LEU A 168 -9.44 -13.22 27.12
C LEU A 168 -10.84 -12.71 27.44
N GLU A 169 -11.33 -11.69 26.74
CA GLU A 169 -12.69 -11.17 26.95
C GLU A 169 -13.72 -12.12 26.36
N LEU A 170 -13.42 -12.71 25.19
CA LEU A 170 -14.27 -13.74 24.61
C LEU A 170 -14.27 -15.02 25.46
N LEU A 171 -13.12 -15.44 26.00
CA LEU A 171 -13.03 -16.59 26.90
C LEU A 171 -13.85 -16.37 28.17
N LYS A 172 -13.76 -15.18 28.78
CA LYS A 172 -14.63 -14.80 29.92
C LYS A 172 -16.09 -14.96 29.59
N ALA A 173 -16.52 -14.39 28.47
CA ALA A 173 -17.92 -14.50 28.02
C ALA A 173 -18.35 -15.96 27.86
N LYS A 174 -17.48 -16.81 27.28
CA LYS A 174 -17.73 -18.25 27.12
C LYS A 174 -17.78 -19.01 28.44
N MET A 175 -16.94 -18.67 29.41
CA MET A 175 -16.99 -19.25 30.75
C MET A 175 -18.30 -18.92 31.47
N LEU A 176 -18.78 -17.67 31.36
CA LEU A 176 -20.06 -17.25 31.90
C LEU A 176 -21.24 -17.94 31.22
N GLU A 177 -21.21 -18.02 29.88
CA GLU A 177 -22.22 -18.73 29.08
C GLU A 177 -22.31 -20.20 29.49
N ALA A 178 -21.18 -20.88 29.69
CA ALA A 178 -21.15 -22.27 30.11
C ALA A 178 -21.77 -22.49 31.51
N VAL A 179 -21.51 -21.58 32.46
CA VAL A 179 -22.14 -21.63 33.79
C VAL A 179 -23.65 -21.45 33.69
N ILE A 180 -24.13 -20.51 32.87
CA ILE A 180 -25.56 -20.20 32.74
C ILE A 180 -26.31 -21.33 32.02
N SER A 181 -25.69 -21.92 31.00
CA SER A 181 -26.30 -22.97 30.17
C SER A 181 -26.11 -24.40 30.72
N GLY A 182 -25.32 -24.56 31.79
CA GLY A 182 -25.00 -25.88 32.35
C GLY A 182 -24.05 -26.70 31.47
N GLU A 183 -23.34 -26.08 30.52
CA GLU A 183 -22.33 -26.75 29.71
C GLU A 183 -21.15 -27.20 30.57
N THR A 184 -20.67 -28.41 30.33
CA THR A 184 -19.56 -29.02 31.09
C THR A 184 -18.22 -28.96 30.36
N GLU A 185 -18.22 -28.47 29.11
CA GLU A 185 -17.04 -28.36 28.26
C GLU A 185 -17.06 -27.04 27.49
N ILE A 186 -15.93 -26.33 27.48
CA ILE A 186 -15.69 -25.17 26.63
C ILE A 186 -14.54 -25.53 25.69
N ASP A 187 -14.79 -25.51 24.38
CA ASP A 187 -13.73 -25.60 23.39
C ASP A 187 -13.01 -24.26 23.29
N LEU A 188 -11.73 -24.23 23.68
CA LEU A 188 -10.91 -23.01 23.69
C LEU A 188 -10.82 -22.37 22.30
N ALA A 189 -10.94 -23.16 21.22
CA ALA A 189 -10.91 -22.65 19.86
C ALA A 189 -12.04 -21.64 19.59
N GLN A 190 -13.16 -21.72 20.31
CA GLN A 190 -14.25 -20.74 20.24
C GLN A 190 -13.90 -19.38 20.86
N ALA A 191 -12.83 -19.32 21.65
CA ALA A 191 -12.32 -18.11 22.27
C ALA A 191 -11.04 -17.57 21.60
N TYR A 192 -10.64 -18.11 20.44
CA TYR A 192 -9.54 -17.55 19.68
C TYR A 192 -9.93 -16.23 19.01
N GLN A 193 -8.95 -15.32 18.94
CA GLN A 193 -9.06 -14.11 18.16
C GLN A 193 -9.38 -14.46 16.70
N GLN A 194 -10.39 -13.80 16.15
CA GLN A 194 -10.78 -13.96 14.76
C GLN A 194 -10.11 -12.89 13.89
N PRO A 195 -9.80 -13.20 12.62
CA PRO A 195 -9.42 -12.17 11.64
C PRO A 195 -10.49 -11.07 11.59
N THR A 196 -10.06 -9.81 11.48
CA THR A 196 -10.98 -8.68 11.36
C THR A 196 -11.39 -8.40 9.92
N LEU A 197 -10.63 -8.92 8.95
CA LEU A 197 -10.97 -8.91 7.52
C LEU A 197 -10.90 -10.34 6.99
N THR A 198 -11.96 -10.73 6.29
CA THR A 198 -12.09 -12.03 5.63
C THR A 198 -12.08 -11.87 4.12
N ALA A 199 -11.83 -12.94 3.37
CA ALA A 199 -11.77 -12.90 1.91
C ALA A 199 -13.06 -12.39 1.25
N ASP A 200 -14.21 -12.58 1.92
CA ASP A 200 -15.52 -12.14 1.47
C ASP A 200 -15.85 -10.69 1.92
N ASP A 201 -14.93 -10.00 2.60
CA ASP A 201 -15.15 -8.62 3.04
C ASP A 201 -15.29 -7.68 1.82
N PRO A 202 -16.39 -6.92 1.71
CA PRO A 202 -16.60 -5.98 0.61
C PRO A 202 -15.46 -5.01 0.38
N ILE A 203 -14.71 -4.61 1.43
CA ILE A 203 -13.61 -3.66 1.28
C ILE A 203 -12.47 -4.22 0.41
N LEU A 204 -12.22 -5.53 0.48
CA LEU A 204 -11.20 -6.19 -0.34
C LEU A 204 -11.64 -6.29 -1.80
N ALA A 205 -12.92 -6.57 -2.04
CA ALA A 205 -13.49 -6.58 -3.38
C ALA A 205 -13.46 -5.18 -4.03
N GLU A 206 -13.79 -4.13 -3.28
CA GLU A 206 -13.70 -2.74 -3.73
C GLU A 206 -12.25 -2.34 -4.03
N THR A 207 -11.30 -2.75 -3.18
CA THR A 207 -9.87 -2.49 -3.37
C THR A 207 -9.31 -3.21 -4.60
N LEU A 208 -9.69 -4.47 -4.79
CA LEU A 208 -9.31 -5.25 -5.96
C LEU A 208 -9.84 -4.61 -7.25
N GLN A 209 -11.14 -4.27 -7.29
CA GLN A 209 -11.73 -3.60 -8.45
C GLN A 209 -11.03 -2.27 -8.75
N LYS A 210 -10.73 -1.48 -7.72
CA LYS A 210 -10.00 -0.23 -7.88
C LYS A 210 -8.61 -0.45 -8.48
N LEU A 211 -7.88 -1.47 -8.03
CA LEU A 211 -6.57 -1.80 -8.60
C LEU A 211 -6.69 -2.23 -10.07
N ASP A 212 -7.67 -3.07 -10.39
CA ASP A 212 -7.93 -3.50 -11.78
C ASP A 212 -8.22 -2.29 -12.68
N ASP A 213 -9.12 -1.39 -12.26
CA ASP A 213 -9.45 -0.17 -13.01
C ASP A 213 -8.22 0.71 -13.26
N LEU A 214 -7.34 0.86 -12.26
CA LEU A 214 -6.11 1.64 -12.40
C LEU A 214 -5.09 0.95 -13.31
N THR A 215 -5.03 -0.39 -13.32
CA THR A 215 -4.14 -1.12 -14.21
C THR A 215 -4.55 -1.06 -15.68
N ASP A 216 -5.84 -0.88 -15.97
CA ASP A 216 -6.36 -0.77 -17.34
C ASP A 216 -6.20 0.65 -17.94
N THR A 217 -5.71 1.61 -17.17
CA THR A 217 -5.55 3.00 -17.60
C THR A 217 -4.48 3.15 -18.70
N VAL A 218 -4.84 3.80 -19.80
CA VAL A 218 -3.94 4.08 -20.92
C VAL A 218 -3.32 5.47 -20.80
N ILE A 219 -2.05 5.51 -20.39
CA ILE A 219 -1.27 6.74 -20.27
C ILE A 219 -0.26 6.82 -21.41
N GLN A 220 -0.30 7.92 -22.17
CA GLN A 220 0.59 8.14 -23.32
C GLN A 220 1.35 9.46 -23.19
N TYR A 221 2.65 9.42 -23.48
CA TYR A 221 3.49 10.59 -23.64
C TYR A 221 3.71 10.90 -25.12
N THR A 222 3.50 12.16 -25.52
CA THR A 222 4.00 12.69 -26.79
C THR A 222 5.31 13.41 -26.56
N ILE A 223 6.42 12.81 -26.99
CA ILE A 223 7.78 13.29 -26.79
C ILE A 223 8.43 13.52 -28.16
N SER A 224 8.65 14.78 -28.55
CA SER A 224 9.29 15.13 -29.83
C SER A 224 8.68 14.37 -31.02
N GLY A 225 7.37 14.47 -31.18
CA GLY A 225 6.62 13.85 -32.27
C GLY A 225 6.43 12.33 -32.16
N GLN A 226 7.01 11.68 -31.14
CA GLN A 226 6.85 10.25 -30.88
C GLN A 226 5.85 10.00 -29.76
N THR A 227 5.04 8.97 -29.90
CA THR A 227 4.10 8.53 -28.85
C THR A 227 4.70 7.34 -28.10
N GLU A 228 4.85 7.48 -26.80
CA GLU A 228 5.27 6.43 -25.88
C GLU A 228 4.10 6.07 -24.97
N THR A 229 3.62 4.84 -25.04
CA THR A 229 2.59 4.34 -24.12
C THR A 229 3.27 3.75 -22.88
N VAL A 230 2.81 4.15 -21.70
CA VAL A 230 3.27 3.55 -20.44
C VAL A 230 2.84 2.08 -20.42
N PRO A 231 3.76 1.11 -20.28
CA PRO A 231 3.39 -0.29 -20.28
C PRO A 231 2.48 -0.64 -19.10
N GLN A 232 1.40 -1.37 -19.36
CA GLN A 232 0.50 -1.86 -18.31
C GLN A 232 1.25 -2.67 -17.25
N THR A 233 2.23 -3.48 -17.64
CA THR A 233 3.08 -4.23 -16.71
C THR A 233 3.87 -3.31 -15.77
N ALA A 234 4.24 -2.11 -16.21
CA ALA A 234 4.90 -1.14 -15.34
C ALA A 234 3.91 -0.55 -14.32
N ILE A 235 2.68 -0.25 -14.74
CA ILE A 235 1.61 0.24 -13.85
C ILE A 235 1.29 -0.80 -12.76
N ILE A 236 1.12 -2.08 -13.15
CA ILE A 236 0.98 -3.20 -12.20
C ILE A 236 2.17 -3.25 -11.25
N GLU A 237 3.40 -3.07 -11.75
CA GLU A 237 4.57 -3.10 -10.87
C GLU A 237 4.61 -1.94 -9.87
N TRP A 238 4.11 -0.77 -10.25
CA TRP A 238 4.10 0.40 -9.37
C TRP A 238 2.98 0.39 -8.35
N LEU A 239 1.81 -0.12 -8.71
CA LEU A 239 0.65 -0.16 -7.83
C LEU A 239 0.85 -1.19 -6.70
N GLY A 240 0.42 -0.83 -5.50
CA GLY A 240 0.46 -1.69 -4.33
C GLY A 240 -0.54 -1.22 -3.27
N ILE A 241 -0.47 -1.83 -2.09
CA ILE A 241 -1.30 -1.48 -0.93
C ILE A 241 -0.37 -1.13 0.23
N ASP A 242 -0.65 -0.02 0.90
CA ASP A 242 0.12 0.45 2.05
C ASP A 242 -0.30 -0.25 3.36
N GLU A 243 0.35 0.13 4.46
CA GLU A 243 0.06 -0.42 5.80
C GLU A 243 -1.36 -0.09 6.31
N ASN A 244 -2.04 0.89 5.72
CA ASN A 244 -3.40 1.28 6.05
C ASN A 244 -4.45 0.58 5.18
N GLY A 245 -4.03 -0.24 4.20
CA GLY A 245 -4.93 -0.85 3.24
C GLY A 245 -5.30 0.06 2.07
N GLU A 246 -4.60 1.18 1.88
CA GLU A 246 -4.86 2.12 0.78
C GLU A 246 -3.97 1.85 -0.44
N VAL A 247 -4.48 2.15 -1.64
CA VAL A 247 -3.71 2.04 -2.88
C VAL A 247 -2.54 3.01 -2.86
N SER A 248 -1.34 2.49 -3.12
CA SER A 248 -0.09 3.24 -3.19
C SER A 248 0.59 3.06 -4.55
N VAL A 249 1.50 3.99 -4.89
CA VAL A 249 2.29 3.95 -6.13
C VAL A 249 3.77 4.02 -5.78
N ASN A 250 4.57 3.08 -6.29
CA ASN A 250 6.02 3.05 -6.16
C ASN A 250 6.66 4.20 -6.95
N ARG A 251 6.91 5.31 -6.26
CA ARG A 251 7.54 6.51 -6.82
C ARG A 251 8.89 6.25 -7.49
N GLU A 252 9.72 5.38 -6.91
CA GLU A 252 11.05 5.10 -7.46
C GLU A 252 10.96 4.38 -8.82
N GLY A 253 10.03 3.43 -8.93
CA GLY A 253 9.75 2.73 -10.19
C GLY A 253 9.27 3.68 -11.29
N VAL A 254 8.37 4.60 -10.95
CA VAL A 254 7.87 5.66 -11.86
C VAL A 254 9.01 6.57 -12.32
N ALA A 255 9.83 7.06 -11.38
CA ALA A 255 10.96 7.92 -11.68
C ALA A 255 12.00 7.22 -12.57
N ALA A 256 12.26 5.93 -12.34
CA ALA A 256 13.19 5.14 -13.16
C ALA A 256 12.68 4.99 -14.60
N TYR A 257 11.38 4.78 -14.81
CA TYR A 257 10.78 4.73 -16.14
C TYR A 257 10.92 6.06 -16.88
N LEU A 258 10.59 7.19 -16.21
CA LEU A 258 10.74 8.53 -16.78
C LEU A 258 12.21 8.88 -17.05
N GLN A 259 13.15 8.40 -16.22
CA GLN A 259 14.58 8.53 -16.50
C GLN A 259 14.96 7.75 -17.76
N GLY A 260 14.42 6.53 -17.96
CA GLY A 260 14.62 5.78 -19.21
C GLY A 260 14.10 6.51 -20.45
N LEU A 261 12.94 7.16 -20.35
CA LEU A 261 12.45 8.05 -21.41
C LEU A 261 13.37 9.26 -21.60
N SER A 262 13.86 9.86 -20.51
CA SER A 262 14.81 10.96 -20.56
C SER A 262 16.07 10.54 -21.31
N ASP A 263 16.67 9.39 -20.98
CA ASP A 263 17.86 8.88 -21.66
C ASP A 263 17.60 8.57 -23.15
N LYS A 264 16.38 8.12 -23.48
CA LYS A 264 15.93 7.80 -24.85
C LYS A 264 15.63 9.02 -25.72
N TYR A 265 15.23 10.16 -25.16
CA TYR A 265 14.81 11.32 -25.97
C TYR A 265 15.62 12.60 -25.77
N SER A 266 16.12 12.83 -24.56
CA SER A 266 16.81 14.07 -24.19
C SER A 266 18.02 14.32 -25.06
N THR A 267 18.20 15.57 -25.50
CA THR A 267 19.29 15.96 -26.40
C THR A 267 20.46 16.60 -25.67
N TYR A 268 20.29 17.06 -24.43
CA TYR A 268 21.30 17.87 -23.71
C TYR A 268 22.69 17.24 -23.68
N SER A 269 22.81 15.93 -23.48
CA SER A 269 24.09 15.20 -23.40
C SER A 269 24.45 14.41 -24.68
N ARG A 270 23.74 14.64 -25.79
CA ARG A 270 23.91 13.84 -27.01
C ARG A 270 24.96 14.43 -27.96
N THR A 271 25.75 13.56 -28.56
CA THR A 271 26.45 13.87 -29.82
C THR A 271 25.43 13.84 -30.96
N ARG A 272 25.53 14.78 -31.89
CA ARG A 272 24.65 14.89 -33.07
C ARG A 272 25.42 14.55 -34.34
N ASP A 273 24.75 13.85 -35.24
CA ASP A 273 25.14 13.74 -36.65
C ASP A 273 24.66 15.01 -37.35
N PHE A 274 25.58 15.86 -37.78
CA PHE A 274 25.28 17.13 -38.43
C PHE A 274 25.77 17.11 -39.87
N LEU A 275 24.89 17.42 -40.82
CA LEU A 275 25.24 17.57 -42.22
C LEU A 275 25.83 18.98 -42.42
N ALA A 276 27.15 19.06 -42.53
CA ALA A 276 27.89 20.29 -42.72
C ALA A 276 27.69 20.87 -44.14
N THR A 277 28.00 22.15 -44.29
CA THR A 277 27.83 22.88 -45.55
C THR A 277 28.64 22.29 -46.72
N ASP A 278 29.78 21.67 -46.43
CA ASP A 278 30.62 21.00 -47.44
C ASP A 278 30.06 19.66 -47.94
N GLY A 279 28.94 19.20 -47.34
CA GLY A 279 28.25 17.96 -47.68
C GLY A 279 28.72 16.75 -46.87
N GLU A 280 29.68 16.91 -45.96
CA GLU A 280 30.11 15.86 -45.03
C GLU A 280 29.18 15.79 -43.81
N THR A 281 29.03 14.60 -43.23
CA THR A 281 28.32 14.42 -41.96
C THR A 281 29.34 14.32 -40.83
N VAL A 282 29.31 15.28 -39.92
CA VAL A 282 30.24 15.40 -38.80
C VAL A 282 29.55 15.04 -37.48
N GLN A 283 30.33 14.49 -36.54
CA GLN A 283 29.88 14.14 -35.20
C GLN A 283 30.15 15.31 -34.26
N VAL A 284 29.11 16.05 -33.87
CA VAL A 284 29.24 17.25 -33.04
C VAL A 284 28.86 16.91 -31.60
N PRO A 285 29.75 17.08 -30.61
CA PRO A 285 29.44 16.76 -29.22
C PRO A 285 28.33 17.67 -28.65
N SER A 286 27.80 17.31 -27.49
CA SER A 286 26.87 18.17 -26.76
C SER A 286 27.52 19.50 -26.36
N GLY A 287 26.75 20.57 -26.43
CA GLY A 287 27.10 21.87 -25.84
C GLY A 287 26.01 22.35 -24.89
N THR A 288 25.71 23.65 -24.94
CA THR A 288 24.67 24.27 -24.09
C THR A 288 23.25 24.10 -24.63
N TYR A 289 23.09 23.66 -25.90
CA TYR A 289 21.80 23.47 -26.52
C TYR A 289 21.30 22.04 -26.36
N GLY A 290 20.08 21.93 -25.85
CA GLY A 290 19.38 20.69 -25.67
C GLY A 290 18.56 20.69 -24.40
N TRP A 291 17.81 19.62 -24.22
CA TRP A 291 16.84 19.50 -23.15
C TRP A 291 16.91 18.13 -22.49
N THR A 292 16.40 18.06 -21.27
CA THR A 292 16.15 16.82 -20.52
C THR A 292 14.72 16.74 -20.03
N LEU A 293 14.15 15.56 -19.86
CA LEU A 293 12.87 15.45 -19.15
C LEU A 293 13.02 15.94 -17.71
N ALA A 294 12.02 16.66 -17.22
CA ALA A 294 11.95 17.11 -15.84
C ALA A 294 11.48 15.96 -14.93
N VAL A 295 12.29 14.91 -14.83
CA VAL A 295 11.94 13.61 -14.21
C VAL A 295 11.24 13.77 -12.86
N ALA A 296 11.73 14.64 -11.98
CA ALA A 296 11.14 14.84 -10.66
C ALA A 296 9.68 15.36 -10.73
N ALA A 297 9.44 16.44 -11.48
CA ALA A 297 8.10 17.00 -11.64
C ALA A 297 7.18 16.05 -12.42
N GLU A 298 7.72 15.36 -13.44
CA GLU A 298 6.93 14.43 -14.23
C GLU A 298 6.61 13.13 -13.47
N THR A 299 7.41 12.76 -12.48
CA THR A 299 7.10 11.64 -11.57
C THR A 299 5.83 11.93 -10.77
N ASP A 300 5.68 13.16 -10.27
CA ASP A 300 4.45 13.58 -9.56
C ASP A 300 3.23 13.54 -10.48
N ASN A 301 3.38 13.99 -11.72
CA ASN A 301 2.31 13.96 -12.70
C ASN A 301 1.92 12.53 -13.07
N LEU A 302 2.90 11.65 -13.37
CA LEU A 302 2.62 10.28 -13.75
C LEU A 302 1.95 9.49 -12.63
N ILE A 303 2.37 9.68 -11.37
CA ILE A 303 1.66 9.11 -10.21
C ILE A 303 0.22 9.62 -10.16
N SER A 304 0.01 10.92 -10.40
CA SER A 304 -1.33 11.51 -10.40
C SER A 304 -2.20 10.96 -11.52
N TYR A 305 -1.66 10.74 -12.72
CA TYR A 305 -2.37 10.14 -13.84
C TYR A 305 -2.75 8.69 -13.56
N VAL A 306 -1.81 7.90 -13.00
CA VAL A 306 -2.08 6.52 -12.58
C VAL A 306 -3.22 6.48 -11.56
N LEU A 307 -3.16 7.32 -10.51
CA LEU A 307 -4.18 7.37 -9.46
C LEU A 307 -5.53 7.93 -9.90
N ALA A 308 -5.57 8.73 -10.98
CA ALA A 308 -6.81 9.24 -11.54
C ALA A 308 -7.63 8.14 -12.24
N GLY A 309 -6.97 7.11 -12.79
CA GLY A 309 -7.64 6.02 -13.50
C GLY A 309 -8.29 6.44 -14.82
N GLU A 310 -7.83 7.53 -15.43
CA GLU A 310 -8.38 8.09 -16.66
C GLU A 310 -7.35 8.06 -17.79
N ASP A 311 -7.77 7.58 -18.97
CA ASP A 311 -6.94 7.59 -20.18
C ASP A 311 -6.47 9.01 -20.51
N VAL A 312 -5.17 9.18 -20.72
CA VAL A 312 -4.58 10.50 -20.95
C VAL A 312 -3.44 10.45 -21.96
N THR A 313 -3.34 11.50 -22.78
CA THR A 313 -2.18 11.77 -23.63
C THR A 313 -1.60 13.13 -23.30
N VAL A 314 -0.34 13.18 -22.88
CA VAL A 314 0.31 14.39 -22.37
C VAL A 314 1.67 14.64 -23.02
N THR A 315 2.11 15.90 -23.05
CA THR A 315 3.51 16.26 -23.31
C THR A 315 4.23 16.38 -21.97
N PRO A 316 5.38 15.72 -21.78
CA PRO A 316 6.06 15.75 -20.49
C PRO A 316 6.70 17.12 -20.23
N ASN A 317 6.89 17.45 -18.95
CA ASN A 317 7.73 18.57 -18.56
C ASN A 317 9.20 18.29 -18.93
N TYR A 318 9.91 19.34 -19.32
CA TYR A 318 11.32 19.28 -19.69
C TYR A 318 12.07 20.52 -19.20
N ASN A 319 13.39 20.41 -19.12
CA ASN A 319 14.32 21.48 -18.79
C ASN A 319 15.25 21.72 -19.97
N GLY A 320 15.71 22.96 -20.16
CA GLY A 320 16.67 23.32 -21.21
C GLY A 320 16.00 23.94 -22.44
N THR A 321 16.71 23.91 -23.56
CA THR A 321 16.31 24.56 -24.81
C THR A 321 16.29 23.58 -25.97
N GLY A 322 15.67 23.96 -27.09
CA GLY A 322 15.65 23.10 -28.27
C GLY A 322 14.70 21.92 -28.22
N TYR A 323 13.71 21.94 -27.32
CA TYR A 323 12.59 21.01 -27.41
C TYR A 323 11.65 21.46 -28.52
N HIS A 324 11.48 20.62 -29.55
CA HIS A 324 10.50 20.82 -30.61
C HIS A 324 9.50 19.68 -30.60
N ALA A 325 8.21 20.04 -30.59
CA ALA A 325 7.12 19.08 -30.48
C ALA A 325 6.98 18.15 -31.69
N ASP A 326 7.53 18.55 -32.84
CA ASP A 326 7.57 17.76 -34.07
C ASP A 326 8.79 16.83 -34.17
N GLY A 327 9.72 16.92 -33.21
CA GLY A 327 10.92 16.10 -33.16
C GLY A 327 12.14 16.66 -33.90
N ALA A 328 12.07 17.89 -34.41
CA ALA A 328 13.27 18.57 -34.87
C ALA A 328 14.25 18.81 -33.70
N ASP A 329 15.57 18.74 -33.94
CA ASP A 329 16.61 19.12 -32.96
C ASP A 329 17.16 20.51 -33.28
N ILE A 330 18.15 20.60 -34.18
CA ILE A 330 18.75 21.86 -34.64
C ILE A 330 17.83 22.61 -35.61
N GLY A 331 16.99 21.89 -36.35
CA GLY A 331 16.07 22.48 -37.33
C GLY A 331 16.79 23.06 -38.55
N THR A 332 16.15 23.99 -39.25
CA THR A 332 16.64 24.61 -40.50
C THR A 332 17.15 26.03 -40.33
N THR A 333 17.13 26.56 -39.11
CA THR A 333 17.60 27.92 -38.79
C THR A 333 18.64 27.80 -37.69
N TYR A 334 19.92 27.95 -38.04
CA TYR A 334 21.06 27.74 -37.16
C TYR A 334 22.30 28.48 -37.67
N VAL A 335 23.30 28.64 -36.81
CA VAL A 335 24.65 29.05 -37.21
C VAL A 335 25.53 27.81 -37.29
N GLU A 336 26.28 27.67 -38.37
CA GLU A 336 27.35 26.68 -38.51
C GLU A 336 28.69 27.39 -38.45
N VAL A 337 29.61 26.90 -37.61
CA VAL A 337 31.00 27.34 -37.54
C VAL A 337 31.89 26.13 -37.80
N ASP A 338 32.56 26.14 -38.94
CA ASP A 338 33.56 25.15 -39.30
C ASP A 338 34.95 25.69 -38.94
N LEU A 339 35.56 25.08 -37.93
CA LEU A 339 36.88 25.44 -37.43
C LEU A 339 38.00 25.01 -38.40
N SER A 340 37.78 24.01 -39.24
CA SER A 340 38.77 23.55 -40.22
C SER A 340 38.87 24.47 -41.41
N SER A 341 37.73 24.97 -41.92
CA SER A 341 37.73 25.99 -42.97
C SER A 341 37.85 27.43 -42.45
N GLN A 342 37.71 27.65 -41.13
CA GLN A 342 37.64 28.97 -40.49
C GLN A 342 36.53 29.83 -41.09
N HIS A 343 35.35 29.24 -41.23
CA HIS A 343 34.21 29.89 -41.87
C HIS A 343 32.93 29.70 -41.05
N MET A 344 32.01 30.66 -41.15
CA MET A 344 30.74 30.67 -40.46
C MET A 344 29.60 30.95 -41.43
N TRP A 345 28.52 30.18 -41.33
CA TRP A 345 27.27 30.37 -42.06
C TRP A 345 26.12 30.60 -41.08
N TYR A 346 25.23 31.52 -41.40
CA TYR A 346 23.91 31.62 -40.79
C TYR A 346 22.87 31.11 -41.79
N TYR A 347 22.25 29.99 -41.44
CA TYR A 347 21.11 29.43 -42.14
C TYR A 347 19.82 29.98 -41.54
N GLN A 348 18.93 30.44 -42.41
CA GLN A 348 17.57 30.82 -42.05
C GLN A 348 16.60 30.09 -42.98
N ASP A 349 15.70 29.29 -42.41
CA ASP A 349 14.71 28.51 -43.16
C ASP A 349 15.34 27.60 -44.24
N GLY A 350 16.52 27.05 -43.94
CA GLY A 350 17.24 26.09 -44.78
C GLY A 350 18.05 26.73 -45.91
N VAL A 351 18.14 28.06 -45.96
CA VAL A 351 18.99 28.79 -46.93
C VAL A 351 20.06 29.59 -46.21
N VAL A 352 21.25 29.71 -46.83
CA VAL A 352 22.31 30.59 -46.33
C VAL A 352 21.84 32.04 -46.45
N ALA A 353 21.61 32.69 -45.31
CA ALA A 353 21.22 34.09 -45.22
C ALA A 353 22.44 35.02 -45.12
N LEU A 354 23.53 34.53 -44.51
CA LEU A 354 24.79 35.24 -44.33
C LEU A 354 25.93 34.23 -44.20
N GLU A 355 27.11 34.54 -44.72
CA GLU A 355 28.32 33.75 -44.53
C GLU A 355 29.56 34.64 -44.44
N THR A 356 30.59 34.18 -43.73
CA THR A 356 31.86 34.91 -43.59
C THR A 356 32.98 34.03 -43.10
N ASP A 357 34.20 34.34 -43.54
CA ASP A 357 35.40 33.88 -42.86
C ASP A 357 35.45 34.45 -41.44
N ILE A 358 35.98 33.66 -40.49
CA ILE A 358 36.12 34.01 -39.07
C ILE A 358 37.56 33.84 -38.59
N VAL A 359 37.84 34.19 -37.34
CA VAL A 359 39.06 33.76 -36.64
C VAL A 359 38.68 33.12 -35.30
N SER A 360 38.84 31.80 -35.19
CA SER A 360 38.55 31.06 -33.96
C SER A 360 39.63 31.24 -32.90
N GLY A 361 39.46 30.53 -31.78
CA GLY A 361 40.43 30.45 -30.69
C GLY A 361 41.78 29.92 -31.14
N HIS A 362 42.85 30.49 -30.57
CA HIS A 362 44.23 30.03 -30.76
C HIS A 362 44.42 28.59 -30.23
N PRO A 363 45.38 27.78 -30.71
CA PRO A 363 45.62 26.42 -30.18
C PRO A 363 45.81 26.29 -28.65
N MET A 364 46.25 27.38 -27.98
CA MET A 364 46.40 27.44 -26.51
C MET A 364 45.12 27.83 -25.76
N SER A 365 44.09 28.23 -26.49
CA SER A 365 42.78 28.66 -26.00
C SER A 365 41.74 28.38 -27.10
N PRO A 366 41.57 27.10 -27.49
CA PRO A 366 40.79 26.73 -28.66
C PRO A 366 39.30 27.03 -28.47
N THR A 367 38.61 27.31 -29.57
CA THR A 367 37.14 27.33 -29.56
C THR A 367 36.64 25.89 -29.37
N PRO A 368 35.76 25.61 -28.39
CA PRO A 368 35.22 24.28 -28.19
C PRO A 368 34.24 23.92 -29.31
N THR A 369 34.26 22.67 -29.73
CA THR A 369 33.23 22.10 -30.58
C THR A 369 32.01 21.74 -29.75
N GLY A 370 30.82 21.79 -30.37
CA GLY A 370 29.58 21.43 -29.70
C GLY A 370 28.35 22.06 -30.34
N VAL A 371 27.19 21.58 -29.91
CA VAL A 371 25.89 22.20 -30.22
C VAL A 371 25.52 23.18 -29.11
N PHE A 372 25.65 24.46 -29.39
CA PHE A 372 25.37 25.59 -28.51
C PHE A 372 24.14 26.36 -28.97
N TYR A 373 23.80 27.46 -28.31
CA TYR A 373 22.77 28.39 -28.76
C TYR A 373 23.03 29.80 -28.27
N ILE A 374 22.51 30.79 -28.98
CA ILE A 374 22.59 32.19 -28.56
C ILE A 374 21.64 32.41 -27.38
N TRP A 375 22.19 32.41 -26.16
CA TRP A 375 21.38 32.52 -24.95
C TRP A 375 21.16 33.98 -24.50
N ASN A 376 21.95 34.91 -25.02
CA ASN A 376 21.78 36.34 -24.82
C ASN A 376 22.28 37.14 -26.05
N LYS A 377 21.92 38.42 -26.10
CA LYS A 377 22.46 39.39 -27.07
C LYS A 377 22.70 40.71 -26.35
N GLU A 378 23.88 41.30 -26.53
CA GLU A 378 24.29 42.54 -25.87
C GLU A 378 25.01 43.46 -26.85
N GLU A 379 24.70 44.75 -26.81
CA GLU A 379 25.39 45.80 -27.57
C GLU A 379 26.38 46.54 -26.65
N ASP A 380 27.47 47.06 -27.22
CA ASP A 380 28.49 47.84 -26.51
C ASP A 380 29.06 47.15 -25.25
N ALA A 381 29.28 45.84 -25.34
CA ALA A 381 29.77 45.02 -24.25
C ALA A 381 31.29 45.17 -24.05
N VAL A 382 31.76 44.98 -22.81
CA VAL A 382 33.20 44.88 -22.51
C VAL A 382 33.51 43.46 -22.02
N LEU A 383 34.07 42.65 -22.91
CA LEU A 383 34.46 41.28 -22.61
C LEU A 383 35.72 41.29 -21.74
N LYS A 384 35.72 40.50 -20.68
CA LYS A 384 36.85 40.39 -19.75
C LYS A 384 37.26 38.94 -19.59
N GLY A 385 38.56 38.70 -19.52
CA GLY A 385 39.07 37.36 -19.26
C GLY A 385 40.57 37.34 -19.04
N TYR A 386 41.11 36.13 -18.90
CA TYR A 386 42.54 35.90 -18.79
C TYR A 386 43.09 35.38 -20.11
N ASN A 387 44.17 35.97 -20.61
CA ASN A 387 44.86 35.51 -21.81
C ASN A 387 46.00 34.56 -21.40
N PRO A 388 45.86 33.23 -21.63
CA PRO A 388 46.87 32.25 -21.20
C PRO A 388 48.17 32.35 -22.00
N ARG A 389 48.18 33.01 -23.17
CA ARG A 389 49.39 33.21 -23.97
C ARG A 389 50.26 34.33 -23.44
N THR A 390 49.64 35.41 -22.94
CA THR A 390 50.35 36.58 -22.41
C THR A 390 50.43 36.58 -20.89
N GLU A 391 49.75 35.64 -20.24
CA GLU A 391 49.60 35.52 -18.78
C GLU A 391 49.07 36.81 -18.13
N LYS A 392 48.06 37.43 -18.75
CA LYS A 392 47.50 38.72 -18.31
C LYS A 392 45.99 38.74 -18.48
N ASP A 393 45.32 39.46 -17.59
CA ASP A 393 43.93 39.85 -17.78
C ASP A 393 43.80 40.80 -18.98
N TYR A 394 42.68 40.70 -19.68
CA TYR A 394 42.33 41.57 -20.80
C TYR A 394 40.92 42.11 -20.63
N GLU A 395 40.69 43.28 -21.23
CA GLU A 395 39.37 43.83 -21.49
C GLU A 395 39.28 44.13 -22.98
N SER A 396 38.19 43.74 -23.63
CA SER A 396 37.96 43.95 -25.05
C SER A 396 36.56 44.54 -25.26
N PRO A 397 36.45 45.84 -25.56
CA PRO A 397 35.17 46.41 -25.97
C PRO A 397 34.77 45.83 -27.34
N VAL A 398 33.50 45.44 -27.46
CA VAL A 398 32.88 44.92 -28.68
C VAL A 398 31.54 45.61 -28.88
N GLU A 399 31.18 45.89 -30.12
CA GLU A 399 29.90 46.54 -30.44
C GLU A 399 28.74 45.55 -30.31
N TYR A 400 28.97 44.27 -30.65
CA TYR A 400 27.95 43.23 -30.65
C TYR A 400 28.46 41.95 -30.02
N TRP A 401 27.75 41.46 -29.00
CA TRP A 401 28.08 40.24 -28.27
C TRP A 401 26.93 39.23 -28.29
N MET A 402 27.23 38.02 -28.72
CA MET A 402 26.30 36.88 -28.71
C MET A 402 26.97 35.69 -28.01
N PRO A 403 26.82 35.55 -26.68
CA PRO A 403 27.36 34.39 -25.98
C PRO A 403 26.61 33.13 -26.38
N VAL A 404 27.36 32.03 -26.51
CA VAL A 404 26.81 30.72 -26.89
C VAL A 404 27.04 29.65 -25.83
N GLU A 405 28.05 29.83 -24.99
CA GLU A 405 28.50 28.86 -23.99
C GLU A 405 28.59 29.53 -22.60
N TRP A 406 28.67 28.73 -21.52
CA TRP A 406 28.58 29.23 -20.14
C TRP A 406 29.89 29.81 -19.59
N THR A 407 31.04 29.51 -20.19
CA THR A 407 32.36 29.99 -19.74
C THR A 407 32.82 31.28 -20.43
N GLY A 408 31.94 31.92 -21.19
CA GLY A 408 32.20 33.23 -21.82
C GLY A 408 32.69 33.16 -23.26
N ILE A 409 32.41 32.06 -23.96
CA ILE A 409 32.63 31.94 -25.40
C ILE A 409 31.36 32.36 -26.16
N GLY A 410 31.56 33.08 -27.25
CA GLY A 410 30.50 33.57 -28.12
C GLY A 410 31.02 34.15 -29.41
N ILE A 411 30.12 34.78 -30.14
CA ILE A 411 30.37 35.41 -31.43
C ILE A 411 30.33 36.93 -31.22
N HIS A 412 31.37 37.64 -31.67
CA HIS A 412 31.44 39.09 -31.59
C HIS A 412 32.27 39.70 -32.72
N ASP A 413 32.15 41.01 -32.89
CA ASP A 413 32.97 41.79 -33.80
C ASP A 413 34.42 41.87 -33.30
N SER A 414 35.37 41.88 -34.24
CA SER A 414 36.78 41.98 -33.91
C SER A 414 37.48 43.04 -34.75
N SER A 415 37.22 44.31 -34.44
CA SER A 415 37.80 45.46 -35.14
C SER A 415 39.35 45.47 -35.18
N TRP A 416 40.00 44.74 -34.28
CA TRP A 416 41.45 44.59 -34.22
C TRP A 416 42.02 43.51 -35.15
N GLN A 417 41.20 42.59 -35.68
CA GLN A 417 41.70 41.55 -36.58
C GLN A 417 41.99 42.14 -37.96
N PRO A 418 43.22 41.98 -38.49
CA PRO A 418 43.59 42.55 -39.79
C PRO A 418 43.07 41.75 -40.98
N ALA A 419 42.72 40.47 -40.77
CA ALA A 419 42.21 39.54 -41.77
C ALA A 419 41.51 38.35 -41.08
N TYR A 420 40.75 37.58 -41.86
CA TYR A 420 39.93 36.45 -41.41
C TYR A 420 40.16 35.23 -42.32
N GLY A 421 39.83 34.04 -41.84
CA GLY A 421 39.95 32.78 -42.58
C GLY A 421 41.35 32.15 -42.58
N GLY A 422 41.50 31.03 -43.28
CA GLY A 422 42.78 30.34 -43.44
C GLY A 422 43.45 29.98 -42.11
N GLU A 423 44.75 30.26 -41.98
CA GLU A 423 45.55 29.86 -40.80
C GLU A 423 45.70 30.99 -39.75
N TYR A 424 44.94 32.08 -39.85
CA TYR A 424 45.09 33.23 -38.94
C TYR A 424 44.88 32.87 -37.47
N TRP A 425 44.02 31.90 -37.18
CA TRP A 425 43.79 31.38 -35.83
C TRP A 425 45.06 30.84 -35.15
N LEU A 426 46.05 30.34 -35.91
CA LEU A 426 47.31 29.83 -35.37
C LEU A 426 48.19 30.91 -34.75
N THR A 427 48.07 32.17 -35.19
CA THR A 427 48.97 33.26 -34.77
C THR A 427 48.22 34.40 -34.10
N ALA A 428 47.04 34.73 -34.59
CA ALA A 428 46.16 35.80 -34.13
C ALA A 428 44.82 35.27 -33.58
N GLY A 429 44.72 33.97 -33.28
CA GLY A 429 43.52 33.38 -32.71
C GLY A 429 43.05 34.03 -31.42
N SER A 430 41.74 33.97 -31.19
CA SER A 430 41.08 34.52 -30.00
C SER A 430 41.39 33.70 -28.73
N ASN A 431 40.82 34.11 -27.60
CA ASN A 431 40.82 33.33 -26.36
C ASN A 431 39.66 32.30 -26.30
N GLY A 432 39.05 31.95 -27.43
CA GLY A 432 37.98 30.95 -27.55
C GLY A 432 36.78 31.44 -28.36
N CYS A 433 36.49 32.74 -28.35
CA CYS A 433 35.39 33.35 -29.12
C CYS A 433 35.57 33.23 -30.64
N VAL A 434 34.47 33.34 -31.38
CA VAL A 434 34.45 33.40 -32.84
C VAL A 434 34.51 34.88 -33.26
N ASN A 435 35.71 35.33 -33.60
CA ASN A 435 35.95 36.70 -34.07
C ASN A 435 35.36 36.87 -35.48
N THR A 436 34.49 37.88 -35.64
CA THR A 436 33.71 38.11 -36.87
C THR A 436 34.00 39.50 -37.43
N PRO A 437 34.05 39.70 -38.76
CA PRO A 437 34.21 41.03 -39.35
C PRO A 437 33.14 42.01 -38.85
N PRO A 438 33.49 43.24 -38.40
CA PRO A 438 32.53 44.12 -37.73
C PRO A 438 31.25 44.41 -38.51
N GLY A 439 31.37 44.68 -39.82
CA GLY A 439 30.20 44.91 -40.67
C GLY A 439 29.28 43.69 -40.77
N VAL A 440 29.87 42.49 -40.90
CA VAL A 440 29.12 41.23 -40.96
C VAL A 440 28.50 40.90 -39.61
N MET A 441 29.21 41.16 -38.51
CA MET A 441 28.69 40.95 -37.16
C MET A 441 27.45 41.81 -36.90
N ALA A 442 27.46 43.09 -37.31
CA ALA A 442 26.32 43.98 -37.19
C ALA A 442 25.09 43.45 -37.96
N GLU A 443 25.32 42.93 -39.17
CA GLU A 443 24.27 42.29 -39.99
C GLU A 443 23.72 41.02 -39.33
N LEU A 444 24.60 40.09 -38.92
CA LEU A 444 24.22 38.86 -38.23
C LEU A 444 23.43 39.16 -36.95
N PHE A 445 23.92 40.08 -36.13
CA PHE A 445 23.25 40.51 -34.90
C PHE A 445 21.87 41.09 -35.18
N GLY A 446 21.68 41.83 -36.28
CA GLY A 446 20.36 42.35 -36.67
C GLY A 446 19.36 41.27 -37.10
N MET A 447 19.84 40.16 -37.68
CA MET A 447 18.99 39.10 -38.23
C MET A 447 18.66 38.00 -37.22
N ILE A 448 19.61 37.65 -36.36
CA ILE A 448 19.54 36.44 -35.54
C ILE A 448 18.80 36.65 -34.21
N GLY A 449 18.01 35.66 -33.80
CA GLY A 449 17.27 35.65 -32.53
C GLY A 449 18.01 34.95 -31.39
N ILE A 450 17.62 35.26 -30.14
CA ILE A 450 17.96 34.44 -28.96
C ILE A 450 17.29 33.07 -29.14
N GLY A 451 17.99 31.99 -28.77
CA GLY A 451 17.52 30.62 -28.91
C GLY A 451 18.01 29.91 -30.19
N VAL A 452 18.57 30.65 -31.15
CA VAL A 452 19.08 30.06 -32.40
C VAL A 452 20.27 29.13 -32.09
N PRO A 453 20.25 27.86 -32.55
CA PRO A 453 21.36 26.93 -32.37
C PRO A 453 22.63 27.39 -33.07
N VAL A 454 23.78 27.10 -32.47
CA VAL A 454 25.12 27.36 -33.00
C VAL A 454 25.90 26.06 -32.96
N VAL A 455 26.16 25.49 -34.14
CA VAL A 455 26.88 24.23 -34.32
C VAL A 455 28.34 24.55 -34.62
N ILE A 456 29.25 24.24 -33.70
CA ILE A 456 30.69 24.44 -33.89
C ILE A 456 31.35 23.08 -34.06
N HIS A 457 32.01 22.87 -35.21
CA HIS A 457 32.62 21.59 -35.58
C HIS A 457 33.97 21.80 -36.29
N SER A 458 34.69 20.71 -36.58
CA SER A 458 36.03 20.72 -37.18
C SER A 458 36.24 19.54 -38.09
#